data_AF-A0AAJ2DP55-F1
#
_entry.id   AF-A0AAJ2DP55-F1
#
_cell.length_a   1.000
_cell.length_b   1.000
_cell.length_c   1.000
_cell.angle_alpha   90.00
_cell.angle_beta   90.00
_cell.angle_gamma   90.00
#
_symmetry.space_group_name_H-M   'P 1'
#
loop_
_entity.id
_entity.type
_entity.pdbx_description
1 polymer ?
#
loop_
_entity_poly.entity_id
_entity_poly.type
_entity_poly.pdbx_seq_one_letter_code
_entity_poly.pdbx_strand_id
1 'polypeptide(L)' 'MFEQLKKKKGQVTLFLKSGVPIRGEIITIDKFTVFMMAQGKKQLIYKQAISTIVT' A
#
# COMPACT_ATOMS: atom_id res chain seq x y z
N MET A 1 1.52 0.00 -12.68
CA MET A 1 0.99 0.86 -11.60
C MET A 1 1.72 0.61 -10.28
N PHE A 2 1.47 -0.50 -9.56
CA PHE A 2 2.06 -0.76 -8.25
C PHE A 2 3.61 -0.75 -8.24
N GLU A 3 4.27 -1.39 -9.21
CA GLU A 3 5.74 -1.38 -9.31
C GLU A 3 6.36 0.02 -9.46
N GLN A 4 5.61 0.99 -10.03
CA GLN A 4 6.08 2.37 -10.14
C GLN A 4 6.04 3.08 -8.77
N LEU A 5 5.13 2.66 -7.87
CA LEU A 5 5.03 3.19 -6.52
C LEU A 5 6.25 2.78 -5.67
N LYS A 6 6.75 1.55 -5.84
CA LYS A 6 7.99 1.09 -5.18
C LYS A 6 9.18 1.96 -5.56
N LYS A 7 9.29 2.36 -6.83
CA LYS A 7 10.39 3.19 -7.33
C LYS A 7 10.34 4.63 -6.79
N LYS A 8 9.15 5.15 -6.46
CA LYS A 8 8.98 6.52 -5.96
C LYS A 8 9.41 6.72 -4.50
N LYS A 9 9.68 5.67 -3.72
CA LYS A 9 10.09 5.72 -2.29
C LYS A 9 9.34 6.77 -1.46
N GLY A 10 8.08 7.03 -1.79
CA GLY A 10 7.26 8.06 -1.17
C GLY A 10 6.27 7.46 -0.18
N GLN A 11 5.83 8.27 0.79
CA GLN A 11 4.66 7.92 1.58
C GLN A 11 3.44 7.80 0.66
N VAL A 12 2.76 6.66 0.72
CA VAL A 12 1.50 6.43 0.02
C VAL A 12 0.36 6.31 1.03
N THR A 13 -0.84 6.67 0.59
CA THR A 13 -2.08 6.39 1.29
C THR A 13 -2.89 5.38 0.49
N LEU A 14 -3.13 4.21 1.07
CA LEU A 14 -4.03 3.20 0.54
C LEU A 14 -5.40 3.39 1.19
N PHE A 15 -6.44 3.57 0.39
CA PHE A 15 -7.81 3.47 0.87
C PHE A 15 -8.28 2.04 0.66
N LEU A 16 -8.79 1.43 1.72
CA LEU A 16 -9.41 0.11 1.65
C LEU A 16 -10.86 0.22 1.18
N LYS A 17 -11.41 -0.89 0.70
CA LYS A 17 -12.86 -1.03 0.43
C LYS A 17 -13.72 -0.81 1.66
N SER A 18 -13.18 -1.04 2.86
CA SER A 18 -13.83 -0.70 4.13
C SER A 18 -13.88 0.80 4.42
N GLY A 19 -13.20 1.64 3.63
CA GLY A 19 -13.07 3.08 3.86
C GLY A 19 -11.91 3.46 4.78
N VAL A 20 -11.21 2.49 5.39
CA VAL A 20 -10.06 2.76 6.26
C VAL A 20 -8.85 3.21 5.43
N PRO A 21 -8.25 4.38 5.73
CA PRO A 21 -6.99 4.79 5.11
C PRO A 21 -5.79 4.18 5.84
N ILE A 22 -4.83 3.65 5.08
CA ILE A 22 -3.55 3.16 5.58
C ILE A 22 -2.44 4.01 4.95
N ARG A 23 -1.73 4.76 5.78
CA ARG A 23 -0.61 5.61 5.39
C ARG A 23 0.71 4.95 5.72
N GLY A 24 1.62 4.88 4.74
CA GLY A 24 2.93 4.31 4.96
C GLY A 24 3.75 4.17 3.69
N GLU A 25 4.85 3.42 3.78
CA GLU A 25 5.79 3.22 2.68
C GLU A 25 5.66 1.80 2.12
N ILE A 26 5.55 1.65 0.80
CA ILE A 26 5.54 0.34 0.16
C ILE A 26 6.96 -0.23 0.15
N ILE A 27 7.15 -1.38 0.82
CA ILE A 27 8.41 -2.09 0.88
C ILE A 27 8.55 -3.02 -0.33
N THR A 28 7.53 -3.83 -0.60
CA THR A 28 7.54 -4.87 -1.64
C THR A 28 6.13 -5.10 -2.14
N ILE A 29 6.03 -5.53 -3.41
CA ILE A 29 4.76 -5.87 -4.05
C ILE A 29 4.94 -7.26 -4.66
N ASP A 30 3.89 -8.08 -4.58
CA ASP A 30 3.78 -9.32 -5.34
C ASP A 30 2.57 -9.25 -6.29
N LYS A 31 2.18 -10.37 -6.92
CA LYS A 31 1.05 -10.43 -7.85
C LYS A 31 -0.28 -9.99 -7.20
N PHE A 32 -0.55 -10.38 -5.96
CA PHE A 32 -1.86 -10.23 -5.29
C PHE A 32 -1.83 -9.35 -4.03
N THR A 33 -0.66 -9.03 -3.50
CA THR A 33 -0.48 -8.32 -2.23
C THR A 33 0.49 -7.15 -2.37
N VAL A 34 0.41 -6.25 -1.38
CA VAL A 34 1.30 -5.11 -1.16
C VAL A 34 1.80 -5.21 0.27
N PHE A 35 3.12 -5.20 0.44
CA PHE A 35 3.77 -5.16 1.73
C PHE A 35 4.23 -3.73 2.03
N MET A 36 3.76 -3.15 3.13
CA MET A 36 4.06 -1.77 3.50
C MET A 36 4.44 -1.62 4.97
N MET A 37 5.25 -0.60 5.27
CA MET A 37 5.50 -0.13 6.63
C MET A 37 4.50 0.98 6.96
N ALA A 38 3.64 0.77 7.94
CA ALA A 38 2.67 1.76 8.40
C ALA A 38 2.67 1.79 9.94
N GLN A 39 2.78 2.99 10.53
CA GLN A 39 2.81 3.19 11.98
C GLN A 39 3.87 2.31 12.70
N GLY A 40 5.05 2.18 12.11
CA GLY A 40 6.15 1.36 12.67
C GLY A 40 5.91 -0.16 12.61
N LYS A 41 4.80 -0.61 11.99
CA LYS A 41 4.48 -2.03 11.81
C LYS A 41 4.47 -2.39 10.34
N LYS A 42 4.89 -3.62 10.04
CA LYS A 42 4.77 -4.20 8.70
C LYS A 42 3.34 -4.70 8.50
N GLN A 43 2.72 -4.32 7.39
CA GLN A 43 1.37 -4.72 7.01
C GLN A 43 1.38 -5.35 5.62
N LEU A 44 0.70 -6.50 5.51
CA LEU A 44 0.44 -7.18 4.25
C LEU A 44 -1.01 -6.90 3.83
N ILE A 45 -1.20 -6.27 2.68
CA ILE A 45 -2.51 -5.84 2.20
C ILE A 45 -2.81 -6.52 0.88
N TYR A 46 -3.93 -7.23 0.81
CA TYR A 46 -4.40 -7.81 -0.44
C TYR A 46 -4.93 -6.72 -1.37
N LYS A 47 -4.54 -6.77 -2.65
CA LYS A 47 -4.96 -5.78 -3.66
C LYS A 47 -6.48 -5.74 -3.85
N GLN A 48 -7.16 -6.87 -3.69
CA GLN A 48 -8.62 -6.96 -3.73
C GLN A 48 -9.32 -6.15 -2.63
N ALA A 49 -8.63 -5.81 -1.53
CA ALA A 49 -9.15 -5.00 -0.45
C ALA A 49 -8.86 -3.50 -0.65
N ILE A 50 -8.04 -3.12 -1.64
CA ILE A 50 -7.69 -1.72 -1.94
C ILE A 50 -8.73 -1.14 -2.89
N SER A 51 -9.29 0.01 -2.54
CA SER A 51 -10.19 0.79 -3.39
C SER A 51 -9.44 1.86 -4.17
N THR A 52 -8.50 2.56 -3.54
CA THR A 52 -7.79 3.70 -4.16
C THR A 52 -6.38 3.85 -3.59
N ILE A 53 -5.46 4.37 -4.40
CA ILE A 53 -4.07 4.63 -4.02
C ILE A 53 -3.76 6.09 -4.30
N VAL A 54 -3.27 6.79 -3.30
CA VAL A 54 -2.80 8.18 -3.40
C VAL A 54 -1.31 8.20 -3.06
N THR A 55 -0.53 8.90 -3.88
CA THR A 55 0.94 8.99 -3.78
C THR A 55 1.37 10.43 -3.53
#